data_AF-A0AAJ4W7L1-F1
#
_entry.id   AF-A0AAJ4W7L1-F1
#
_cell.length_a   1.000
_cell.length_b   1.000
_cell.length_c   1.000
_cell.angle_alpha   90.00
_cell.angle_beta   90.00
_cell.angle_gamma   90.00
#
_symmetry.space_group_name_H-M   'P 1'
#
loop_
_entity.id
_entity.type
_entity.pdbx_description
1 polymer ?
#
loop_
_entity_poly.entity_id
_entity_poly.type
_entity_poly.pdbx_seq_one_letter_code
_entity_poly.pdbx_strand_id
1 'polypeptide(L)'
;MNQTTTTKNALSQIIKKEAELGALESVSISSTLEMIEFLKAVLKQIKKQVLLYGFTSQEQEIDFFKNIKPLILGKLIFYNKLYGFKCESPSDILSAKIYFQEKLKQLHSEYKKYHLYSEIYKYYKTKASHRDIEYFTTGHINKTHLVNSFSFEINPKFSTFYDYKIARIITYELLSAYLNNKTTSYNSLIGTATQNAITWSESNSALIELIYALYVTKSVNHGKVKIKKLSKALGQVFQINISDNIHHTFHRMKTRNYSRTMFLDKLKKSLEDYMDKDY
;
A
#
# COMPACT_ATOMS: atom_id res chain seq x y z
N MET A 1 -31.54 -21.56 -20.00
CA MET A 1 -31.04 -20.59 -18.98
C MET A 1 -30.58 -19.34 -19.73
N ASN A 2 -31.22 -18.19 -19.51
CA ASN A 2 -30.86 -16.95 -20.20
C ASN A 2 -29.55 -16.39 -19.65
N GLN A 3 -28.64 -15.93 -20.53
CA GLN A 3 -27.33 -15.38 -20.15
C GLN A 3 -27.42 -14.23 -19.14
N THR A 4 -28.46 -13.40 -19.22
CA THR A 4 -28.73 -12.29 -18.28
C THR A 4 -28.91 -12.77 -16.84
N THR A 5 -29.45 -13.98 -16.64
CA THR A 5 -29.58 -14.60 -15.31
C THR A 5 -28.21 -15.03 -14.79
N THR A 6 -27.33 -15.51 -15.66
CA THR A 6 -26.03 -16.03 -15.26
C THR A 6 -24.99 -14.94 -14.97
N THR A 7 -24.98 -13.85 -15.73
CA THR A 7 -24.07 -12.72 -15.48
C THR A 7 -24.45 -11.96 -14.20
N LYS A 8 -25.75 -11.76 -13.94
CA LYS A 8 -26.23 -11.23 -12.68
C LYS A 8 -25.88 -12.14 -11.50
N ASN A 9 -26.02 -13.46 -11.67
CA ASN A 9 -25.59 -14.43 -10.66
C ASN A 9 -24.09 -14.33 -10.35
N ALA A 10 -23.23 -14.18 -11.37
CA ALA A 10 -21.80 -14.02 -11.15
C ALA A 10 -21.45 -12.76 -10.34
N LEU A 11 -22.08 -11.62 -10.64
CA LEU A 11 -21.86 -10.39 -9.86
C LEU A 11 -22.34 -10.53 -8.41
N SER A 12 -23.50 -11.15 -8.19
CA SER A 12 -24.00 -11.45 -6.84
C SER A 12 -23.06 -12.36 -6.06
N GLN A 13 -22.49 -13.39 -6.70
CA GLN A 13 -21.51 -14.28 -6.08
C GLN A 13 -20.23 -13.53 -5.69
N ILE A 14 -19.75 -12.62 -6.55
CA ILE A 14 -18.58 -11.78 -6.24
C ILE A 14 -18.85 -10.88 -5.04
N ILE A 15 -20.00 -10.19 -5.01
CA ILE A 15 -20.36 -9.30 -3.89
C ILE A 15 -20.44 -10.11 -2.59
N LYS A 16 -21.07 -11.28 -2.62
CA LYS A 16 -21.15 -12.16 -1.46
C LYS A 16 -19.75 -12.59 -0.99
N LYS A 17 -18.89 -13.00 -1.93
CA LYS A 17 -17.52 -13.41 -1.59
C LYS A 17 -16.69 -12.27 -1.02
N GLU A 18 -16.85 -11.05 -1.52
CA GLU A 18 -16.21 -9.86 -0.96
C GLU A 18 -16.73 -9.52 0.44
N ALA A 19 -18.02 -9.69 0.70
CA ALA A 19 -18.59 -9.51 2.03
C ALA A 19 -18.02 -10.52 3.04
N GLU A 20 -17.78 -11.77 2.63
CA GLU A 20 -17.13 -12.80 3.45
C GLU A 20 -15.67 -12.45 3.81
N LEU A 21 -14.98 -11.69 2.95
CA LEU A 21 -13.59 -11.25 3.19
C LEU A 21 -13.48 -10.12 4.23
N GLY A 22 -14.58 -9.42 4.50
CA GLY A 22 -14.61 -8.28 5.41
C GLY A 22 -13.95 -7.02 4.84
N ALA A 23 -13.42 -6.17 5.73
CA ALA A 23 -12.79 -4.91 5.33
C ALA A 23 -11.50 -5.17 4.52
N LEU A 24 -11.33 -4.44 3.42
CA LEU A 24 -10.21 -4.61 2.50
C LEU A 24 -8.84 -4.46 3.19
N GLU A 25 -8.76 -3.62 4.23
CA GLU A 25 -7.55 -3.38 5.01
C GLU A 25 -7.10 -4.60 5.82
N SER A 26 -8.05 -5.46 6.24
CA SER A 26 -7.83 -6.64 7.08
C SER A 26 -7.70 -7.95 6.28
N VAL A 27 -7.96 -7.92 4.96
CA VAL A 27 -7.86 -9.11 4.11
C VAL A 27 -6.45 -9.71 4.19
N SER A 28 -6.34 -11.00 4.47
CA SER A 28 -5.06 -11.69 4.54
C SER A 28 -4.43 -11.92 3.15
N ILE A 29 -3.14 -12.26 3.10
CA ILE A 29 -2.47 -12.65 1.84
C ILE A 29 -3.16 -13.88 1.23
N SER A 30 -3.45 -14.90 2.04
CA SER A 30 -4.17 -16.12 1.61
C SER A 30 -5.56 -15.81 1.07
N SER A 31 -6.32 -14.94 1.74
CA SER A 31 -7.67 -14.58 1.28
C SER A 31 -7.63 -13.75 -0.01
N THR A 32 -6.54 -12.99 -0.23
CA THR A 32 -6.30 -12.29 -1.50
C THR A 32 -6.07 -13.30 -2.64
N LEU A 33 -5.28 -14.37 -2.40
CA LEU A 33 -5.08 -15.46 -3.37
C LEU A 33 -6.37 -16.22 -3.67
N GLU A 34 -7.15 -16.55 -2.65
CA GLU A 34 -8.46 -17.20 -2.83
C GLU A 34 -9.38 -16.37 -3.73
N MET A 35 -9.40 -15.04 -3.53
CA MET A 35 -10.21 -14.14 -4.35
C MET A 35 -9.72 -14.09 -5.81
N ILE A 36 -8.40 -14.12 -6.04
CA ILE A 36 -7.82 -14.21 -7.38
C ILE A 36 -8.29 -15.48 -8.09
N GLU A 37 -8.18 -16.64 -7.44
CA GLU A 37 -8.57 -17.91 -8.02
C GLU A 37 -10.08 -18.00 -8.26
N PHE A 38 -10.88 -17.48 -7.33
CA PHE A 38 -12.33 -17.36 -7.49
C PHE A 38 -12.69 -16.50 -8.71
N LEU A 39 -12.13 -15.29 -8.84
CA LEU A 39 -12.41 -14.40 -9.97
C LEU A 39 -11.95 -14.99 -11.32
N LYS A 40 -10.81 -15.70 -11.35
CA LYS A 40 -10.36 -16.45 -12.53
C LYS A 40 -11.38 -17.53 -12.92
N ALA A 41 -11.89 -18.29 -11.95
CA ALA A 41 -12.89 -19.33 -12.19
C ALA A 41 -14.19 -18.73 -12.75
N VAL A 42 -14.67 -17.64 -12.15
CA VAL A 42 -15.86 -16.92 -12.62
C VAL A 42 -15.69 -16.42 -14.06
N LEU A 43 -14.57 -15.76 -14.39
CA LEU A 43 -14.30 -15.30 -15.75
C LEU A 43 -14.20 -16.47 -16.75
N LYS A 44 -13.59 -17.58 -16.35
CA LYS A 44 -13.49 -18.79 -17.18
C LYS A 44 -14.88 -19.38 -17.47
N GLN A 45 -15.75 -19.44 -16.48
CA GLN A 45 -17.12 -19.92 -16.63
C GLN A 45 -17.95 -19.02 -17.55
N ILE A 46 -17.91 -17.71 -17.30
CA ILE A 46 -18.60 -16.70 -18.15
C ILE A 46 -18.10 -16.79 -19.59
N LYS A 47 -16.78 -16.89 -19.79
CA LYS A 47 -16.18 -17.05 -21.12
C LYS A 47 -16.72 -18.27 -21.85
N LYS A 48 -16.77 -19.42 -21.17
CA LYS A 48 -17.32 -20.65 -21.77
C LYS A 48 -18.77 -20.44 -22.21
N GLN A 49 -19.59 -19.77 -21.42
CA GLN A 49 -21.00 -19.54 -21.74
C GLN A 49 -21.21 -18.53 -22.88
N VAL A 50 -20.47 -17.42 -22.89
CA VAL A 50 -20.53 -16.44 -23.98
C VAL A 50 -20.12 -17.09 -25.31
N LEU A 51 -19.06 -17.90 -25.30
CA LEU A 51 -18.61 -18.60 -26.51
C LEU A 51 -19.56 -19.71 -26.99
N LEU A 52 -20.33 -20.34 -26.10
CA LEU A 52 -21.28 -21.40 -26.45
C LEU A 52 -22.63 -20.86 -26.93
N TYR A 53 -23.15 -19.83 -26.29
CA TYR A 53 -24.52 -19.37 -26.52
C TYR A 53 -24.60 -18.06 -27.30
N GLY A 54 -23.53 -17.26 -27.35
CA GLY A 54 -23.55 -15.91 -27.96
C GLY A 54 -24.53 -14.95 -27.27
N PHE A 55 -24.62 -13.71 -27.71
CA PHE A 55 -25.58 -12.75 -27.16
C PHE A 55 -26.90 -12.80 -27.93
N THR A 56 -28.03 -12.66 -27.24
CA THR A 56 -29.37 -12.65 -27.85
C THR A 56 -29.72 -11.32 -28.50
N SER A 57 -29.05 -10.24 -28.10
CA SER A 57 -29.20 -8.90 -28.66
C SER A 57 -27.90 -8.11 -28.54
N GLN A 58 -27.76 -7.08 -29.39
CA GLN A 58 -26.63 -6.14 -29.33
C GLN A 58 -26.59 -5.39 -27.99
N GLU A 59 -27.75 -5.06 -27.42
CA GLU A 59 -27.85 -4.44 -26.09
C GLU A 59 -27.24 -5.32 -24.98
N GLN A 60 -27.46 -6.64 -25.06
CA GLN A 60 -26.89 -7.58 -24.11
C GLN A 60 -25.36 -7.69 -24.25
N GLU A 61 -24.86 -7.68 -25.50
CA GLU A 61 -23.44 -7.64 -25.78
C GLU A 61 -22.78 -6.37 -25.21
N ILE A 62 -23.40 -5.21 -25.47
CA ILE A 62 -22.95 -3.92 -24.96
C ILE A 62 -22.92 -3.92 -23.43
N ASP A 63 -24.01 -4.34 -22.77
CA ASP A 63 -24.06 -4.41 -21.30
C ASP A 63 -22.97 -5.32 -20.73
N PHE A 64 -22.74 -6.46 -21.38
CA PHE A 64 -21.69 -7.39 -20.98
C PHE A 64 -20.29 -6.78 -21.05
N PHE A 65 -19.94 -6.17 -22.19
CA PHE A 65 -18.61 -5.59 -22.42
C PHE A 65 -18.40 -4.22 -21.78
N LYS A 66 -19.46 -3.48 -21.47
CA LYS A 66 -19.40 -2.17 -20.82
C LYS A 66 -19.41 -2.26 -19.30
N ASN A 67 -20.31 -3.08 -18.74
CA ASN A 67 -20.66 -3.02 -17.32
C ASN A 67 -20.23 -4.28 -16.56
N ILE A 68 -20.42 -5.47 -17.14
CA ILE A 68 -20.25 -6.74 -16.40
C ILE A 68 -18.79 -7.17 -16.43
N LYS A 69 -18.27 -7.47 -17.62
CA LYS A 69 -16.93 -8.05 -17.75
C LYS A 69 -15.83 -7.10 -17.25
N PRO A 70 -15.84 -5.78 -17.55
CA PRO A 70 -14.82 -4.87 -17.05
C PRO A 70 -14.77 -4.81 -15.52
N LEU A 71 -15.91 -4.91 -14.85
CA LEU A 71 -15.98 -4.92 -13.38
C LEU A 71 -15.29 -6.16 -12.81
N ILE A 72 -15.58 -7.34 -13.35
CA ILE A 72 -14.98 -8.60 -12.88
C ILE A 72 -13.48 -8.64 -13.20
N LEU A 73 -13.09 -8.27 -14.42
CA LEU A 73 -11.70 -8.23 -14.84
C LEU A 73 -10.90 -7.18 -14.07
N GLY A 74 -11.48 -6.00 -13.85
CA GLY A 74 -10.87 -4.92 -13.06
C GLY A 74 -10.60 -5.37 -11.62
N LYS A 75 -11.55 -6.06 -10.99
CA LYS A 75 -11.35 -6.68 -9.67
C LYS A 75 -10.25 -7.73 -9.68
N LEU A 76 -10.19 -8.58 -10.70
CA LEU A 76 -9.13 -9.59 -10.80
C LEU A 76 -7.74 -8.94 -10.89
N ILE A 77 -7.58 -7.91 -11.73
CA ILE A 77 -6.30 -7.19 -11.85
C ILE A 77 -5.98 -6.48 -10.52
N PHE A 78 -6.98 -5.88 -9.87
CA PHE A 78 -6.86 -5.25 -8.56
C PHE A 78 -6.32 -6.24 -7.51
N TYR A 79 -6.96 -7.40 -7.33
CA TYR A 79 -6.54 -8.37 -6.32
C TYR A 79 -5.15 -8.96 -6.62
N ASN A 80 -4.80 -9.18 -7.90
CA ASN A 80 -3.44 -9.59 -8.27
C ASN A 80 -2.39 -8.54 -7.87
N LYS A 81 -2.64 -7.25 -8.13
CA LYS A 81 -1.73 -6.18 -7.71
C LYS A 81 -1.69 -6.03 -6.19
N LEU A 82 -2.83 -6.16 -5.51
CA LEU A 82 -2.93 -6.13 -4.05
C LEU A 82 -2.11 -7.25 -3.41
N TYR A 83 -2.14 -8.46 -3.97
CA TYR A 83 -1.31 -9.57 -3.52
C TYR A 83 0.18 -9.21 -3.56
N GLY A 84 0.66 -8.69 -4.70
CA GLY A 84 2.05 -8.23 -4.83
C GLY A 84 2.40 -7.16 -3.79
N PHE A 85 1.53 -6.16 -3.60
CA PHE A 85 1.75 -5.12 -2.60
C PHE A 85 1.85 -5.64 -1.18
N LYS A 86 1.05 -6.65 -0.81
CA LYS A 86 1.10 -7.26 0.52
C LYS A 86 2.37 -8.09 0.72
N CYS A 87 2.78 -8.86 -0.28
CA CYS A 87 3.98 -9.70 -0.21
C CYS A 87 5.28 -8.89 -0.13
N GLU A 88 5.32 -7.75 -0.83
CA GLU A 88 6.50 -6.87 -0.88
C GLU A 88 6.54 -5.83 0.26
N SER A 89 5.43 -5.63 0.99
CA SER A 89 5.36 -4.61 2.04
C SER A 89 6.33 -4.93 3.19
N PRO A 90 7.16 -3.95 3.63
CA PRO A 90 7.93 -4.08 4.85
C PRO A 90 7.04 -4.32 6.08
N SER A 91 7.58 -4.98 7.10
CA SER A 91 6.87 -5.24 8.36
C SER A 91 6.88 -4.05 9.31
N ASP A 92 7.86 -3.14 9.19
CA ASP A 92 7.94 -1.97 10.04
C ASP A 92 7.04 -0.83 9.55
N ILE A 93 6.43 -0.11 10.49
CA ILE A 93 5.37 0.89 10.22
C ILE A 93 5.87 2.03 9.34
N LEU A 94 7.11 2.51 9.55
CA LEU A 94 7.67 3.65 8.85
C LEU A 94 8.03 3.29 7.40
N SER A 95 8.74 2.19 7.16
CA SER A 95 9.05 1.75 5.80
C SER A 95 7.81 1.26 5.07
N ALA A 96 6.84 0.63 5.75
CA ALA A 96 5.55 0.30 5.14
C ALA A 96 4.82 1.56 4.64
N LYS A 97 4.80 2.64 5.44
CA LYS A 97 4.25 3.92 5.00
C LYS A 97 4.93 4.45 3.74
N ILE A 98 6.27 4.52 3.75
CA ILE A 98 7.05 5.01 2.60
C ILE A 98 6.75 4.16 1.36
N TYR A 99 6.76 2.83 1.53
CA TYR A 99 6.43 1.87 0.47
C TYR A 99 5.06 2.16 -0.16
N PHE A 100 3.98 2.27 0.64
CA PHE A 100 2.64 2.52 0.09
C PHE A 100 2.52 3.91 -0.55
N GLN A 101 3.21 4.92 -0.02
CA GLN A 101 3.27 6.26 -0.63
C GLN A 101 3.97 6.24 -2.00
N GLU A 102 5.06 5.49 -2.13
CA GLU A 102 5.77 5.31 -3.39
C GLU A 102 4.91 4.54 -4.41
N LYS A 103 4.27 3.46 -4.00
CA LYS A 103 3.35 2.70 -4.87
C LYS A 103 2.17 3.55 -5.34
N LEU A 104 1.64 4.44 -4.49
CA LEU A 104 0.60 5.40 -4.87
C LEU A 104 1.12 6.39 -5.93
N LYS A 105 2.29 6.99 -5.72
CA LYS A 105 2.91 7.90 -6.70
C LYS A 105 3.15 7.20 -8.04
N GLN A 106 3.67 5.98 -8.02
CA GLN A 106 3.90 5.17 -9.21
C GLN A 106 2.58 4.90 -9.96
N LEU A 107 1.54 4.47 -9.23
CA LEU A 107 0.22 4.22 -9.81
C LEU A 107 -0.34 5.45 -10.54
N HIS A 108 -0.27 6.63 -9.91
CA HIS A 108 -0.74 7.88 -10.49
C HIS A 108 0.09 8.29 -11.73
N SER A 109 1.41 8.11 -11.69
CA SER A 109 2.30 8.39 -12.82
C SER A 109 1.99 7.52 -14.03
N GLU A 110 1.89 6.20 -13.84
CA GLU A 110 1.51 5.25 -14.89
C GLU A 110 0.13 5.58 -15.47
N TYR A 111 -0.84 5.87 -14.61
CA TYR A 111 -2.20 6.14 -15.06
C TYR A 111 -2.31 7.45 -15.85
N LYS A 112 -1.62 8.51 -15.39
CA LYS A 112 -1.53 9.79 -16.10
C LYS A 112 -0.91 9.64 -17.49
N LYS A 113 0.16 8.83 -17.59
CA LYS A 113 0.88 8.61 -18.86
C LYS A 113 0.05 7.86 -19.90
N TYR A 114 -0.75 6.88 -19.48
CA TYR A 114 -1.36 5.93 -20.41
C TYR A 114 -2.89 6.00 -20.55
N HIS A 115 -3.61 6.66 -19.62
CA HIS A 115 -5.09 6.57 -19.55
C HIS A 115 -5.81 7.89 -19.33
N LEU A 116 -5.30 8.79 -18.48
CA LEU A 116 -6.05 9.97 -17.99
C LEU A 116 -6.56 10.89 -19.11
N TYR A 117 -5.82 11.03 -20.20
CA TYR A 117 -6.17 11.92 -21.32
C TYR A 117 -6.85 11.21 -22.50
N SER A 118 -7.17 9.92 -22.35
CA SER A 118 -7.83 9.15 -23.41
C SER A 118 -9.32 9.51 -23.55
N GLU A 119 -9.84 9.47 -24.78
CA GLU A 119 -11.28 9.68 -25.02
C GLU A 119 -12.14 8.66 -24.26
N ILE A 120 -11.69 7.41 -24.17
CA ILE A 120 -12.38 6.36 -23.42
C ILE A 120 -12.49 6.69 -21.92
N TYR A 121 -11.49 7.36 -21.33
CA TYR A 121 -11.57 7.79 -19.94
C TYR A 121 -12.65 8.85 -19.72
N LYS A 122 -12.73 9.85 -20.61
CA LYS A 122 -13.80 10.87 -20.57
C LYS A 122 -15.17 10.21 -20.73
N TYR A 123 -15.30 9.32 -21.72
CA TYR A 123 -16.50 8.55 -21.99
C TYR A 123 -16.98 7.76 -20.75
N TYR A 124 -16.06 7.06 -20.08
CA TYR A 124 -16.36 6.31 -18.86
C TYR A 124 -16.81 7.24 -17.72
N LYS A 125 -16.07 8.34 -17.49
CA LYS A 125 -16.37 9.27 -16.39
C LYS A 125 -17.70 10.00 -16.55
N THR A 126 -18.12 10.31 -17.78
CA THR A 126 -19.41 10.95 -18.04
C THR A 126 -20.58 9.97 -18.14
N LYS A 127 -20.33 8.66 -17.97
CA LYS A 127 -21.33 7.59 -18.14
C LYS A 127 -22.05 7.69 -19.50
N ALA A 128 -21.32 8.09 -20.53
CA ALA A 128 -21.88 8.30 -21.85
C ALA A 128 -22.33 6.97 -22.50
N SER A 129 -23.19 7.07 -23.52
CA SER A 129 -23.69 5.93 -24.31
C SER A 129 -23.56 6.11 -25.83
N HIS A 130 -23.25 7.32 -26.32
CA HIS A 130 -23.24 7.67 -27.76
C HIS A 130 -22.28 6.85 -28.64
N ARG A 131 -21.29 6.16 -28.06
CA ARG A 131 -20.34 5.26 -28.76
C ARG A 131 -20.45 3.80 -28.29
N ASP A 132 -21.56 3.41 -27.67
CA ASP A 132 -21.73 2.06 -27.11
C ASP A 132 -21.53 0.96 -28.16
N ILE A 133 -22.14 1.12 -29.33
CA ILE A 133 -22.02 0.19 -30.44
C ILE A 133 -20.55 0.08 -30.88
N GLU A 134 -19.87 1.21 -31.09
CA GLU A 134 -18.47 1.23 -31.53
C GLU A 134 -17.53 0.58 -30.50
N TYR A 135 -17.75 0.81 -29.20
CA TYR A 135 -16.80 0.42 -28.16
C TYR A 135 -17.03 -1.00 -27.61
N PHE A 136 -18.28 -1.46 -27.59
CA PHE A 136 -18.68 -2.64 -26.83
C PHE A 136 -19.33 -3.73 -27.65
N THR A 137 -19.19 -3.70 -28.98
CA THR A 137 -19.55 -4.82 -29.85
C THR A 137 -18.31 -5.47 -30.46
N THR A 138 -18.33 -6.79 -30.59
CA THR A 138 -17.22 -7.55 -31.15
C THR A 138 -17.09 -7.31 -32.66
N GLY A 139 -15.87 -7.32 -33.19
CA GLY A 139 -15.60 -7.10 -34.62
C GLY A 139 -15.34 -5.65 -35.04
N HIS A 140 -15.70 -4.65 -34.22
CA HIS A 140 -15.42 -3.23 -34.47
C HIS A 140 -14.03 -2.79 -33.97
N ILE A 141 -12.96 -3.50 -34.37
CA ILE A 141 -11.60 -3.09 -33.99
C ILE A 141 -11.10 -2.02 -34.98
N ASN A 142 -11.08 -0.77 -34.54
CA ASN A 142 -10.52 0.32 -35.34
C ASN A 142 -9.00 0.07 -35.54
N LYS A 143 -8.57 -0.10 -36.80
CA LYS A 143 -7.20 -0.56 -37.15
C LYS A 143 -6.10 0.36 -36.61
N THR A 144 -6.43 1.63 -36.39
CA THR A 144 -5.55 2.68 -35.86
C THR A 144 -5.26 2.52 -34.36
N HIS A 145 -6.07 1.77 -33.60
CA HIS A 145 -5.84 1.52 -32.17
C HIS A 145 -4.90 0.33 -31.89
N LEU A 146 -4.54 -0.47 -32.90
CA LEU A 146 -3.61 -1.61 -32.76
C LEU A 146 -2.15 -1.21 -32.52
N VAL A 147 -1.81 0.08 -32.61
CA VAL A 147 -0.43 0.57 -32.49
C VAL A 147 0.13 0.37 -31.06
N ASN A 148 -0.73 0.16 -30.06
CA ASN A 148 -0.33 -0.18 -28.69
C ASN A 148 -0.52 -1.69 -28.42
N SER A 149 0.54 -2.45 -28.69
CA SER A 149 0.89 -3.88 -28.46
C SER A 149 -0.06 -4.89 -27.76
N PHE A 150 -1.02 -4.49 -26.94
CA PHE A 150 -1.93 -5.41 -26.24
C PHE A 150 -3.08 -5.94 -27.10
N SER A 151 -3.36 -5.35 -28.26
CA SER A 151 -4.48 -5.77 -29.12
C SER A 151 -4.31 -7.16 -29.75
N PHE A 152 -3.08 -7.65 -29.88
CA PHE A 152 -2.79 -8.93 -30.55
C PHE A 152 -3.13 -10.16 -29.72
N GLU A 153 -3.24 -10.02 -28.39
CA GLU A 153 -3.57 -11.12 -27.45
C GLU A 153 -5.07 -11.15 -27.07
N ILE A 154 -5.85 -10.17 -27.55
CA ILE A 154 -7.27 -10.07 -27.25
C ILE A 154 -7.99 -11.17 -28.02
N ASN A 155 -8.68 -12.08 -27.31
CA ASN A 155 -9.59 -13.03 -27.96
C ASN A 155 -10.79 -12.24 -28.52
N PRO A 156 -10.90 -12.06 -29.85
CA PRO A 156 -11.90 -11.17 -30.44
C PRO A 156 -13.34 -11.69 -30.28
N LYS A 157 -13.51 -12.97 -29.91
CA LYS A 157 -14.82 -13.58 -29.63
C LYS A 157 -15.27 -13.39 -28.17
N PHE A 158 -14.42 -12.87 -27.29
CA PHE A 158 -14.74 -12.71 -25.87
C PHE A 158 -14.25 -11.39 -25.28
N SER A 159 -13.65 -10.48 -26.05
CA SER A 159 -13.12 -9.22 -25.54
C SER A 159 -13.24 -8.16 -26.61
N THR A 160 -13.50 -6.92 -26.19
CA THR A 160 -13.29 -5.75 -27.04
C THR A 160 -11.94 -5.11 -26.69
N PHE A 161 -11.56 -4.02 -27.36
CA PHE A 161 -10.41 -3.24 -26.91
C PHE A 161 -10.77 -2.38 -25.69
N TYR A 162 -12.01 -1.86 -25.67
CA TYR A 162 -12.45 -0.90 -24.69
C TYR A 162 -12.90 -1.53 -23.38
N ASP A 163 -13.42 -2.76 -23.36
CA ASP A 163 -13.75 -3.46 -22.12
C ASP A 163 -12.52 -3.60 -21.20
N TYR A 164 -11.35 -3.92 -21.78
CA TYR A 164 -10.07 -3.97 -21.08
C TYR A 164 -9.61 -2.59 -20.62
N LYS A 165 -9.81 -1.54 -21.44
CA LYS A 165 -9.52 -0.17 -21.02
C LYS A 165 -10.38 0.21 -19.81
N ILE A 166 -11.68 -0.07 -19.83
CA ILE A 166 -12.57 0.17 -18.68
C ILE A 166 -12.12 -0.65 -17.46
N ALA A 167 -11.75 -1.92 -17.62
CA ALA A 167 -11.23 -2.74 -16.53
C ALA A 167 -9.98 -2.11 -15.87
N ARG A 168 -9.09 -1.50 -16.66
CA ARG A 168 -7.92 -0.77 -16.15
C ARG A 168 -8.29 0.51 -15.40
N ILE A 169 -9.33 1.23 -15.83
CA ILE A 169 -9.86 2.40 -15.11
C ILE A 169 -10.39 1.96 -13.74
N ILE A 170 -11.23 0.92 -13.71
CA ILE A 170 -11.79 0.35 -12.46
C ILE A 170 -10.67 -0.11 -11.52
N THR A 171 -9.66 -0.81 -12.06
CA THR A 171 -8.48 -1.24 -11.29
C THR A 171 -7.77 -0.06 -10.64
N TYR A 172 -7.55 1.01 -11.41
CA TYR A 172 -6.89 2.22 -10.90
C TYR A 172 -7.70 2.86 -9.77
N GLU A 173 -9.02 2.99 -9.93
CA GLU A 173 -9.90 3.55 -8.90
C GLU A 173 -9.82 2.75 -7.60
N LEU A 174 -9.90 1.41 -7.68
CA LEU A 174 -9.81 0.52 -6.52
C LEU A 174 -8.43 0.58 -5.84
N LEU A 175 -7.33 0.54 -6.61
CA LEU A 175 -5.98 0.61 -6.05
C LEU A 175 -5.70 1.99 -5.43
N SER A 176 -6.14 3.07 -6.06
CA SER A 176 -5.95 4.42 -5.55
C SER A 176 -6.69 4.59 -4.22
N ALA A 177 -7.94 4.12 -4.12
CA ALA A 177 -8.69 4.12 -2.86
C ALA A 177 -7.97 3.32 -1.77
N TYR A 178 -7.55 2.09 -2.06
CA TYR A 178 -6.82 1.24 -1.10
C TYR A 178 -5.52 1.89 -0.60
N LEU A 179 -4.69 2.39 -1.52
CA LEU A 179 -3.39 2.96 -1.19
C LEU A 179 -3.51 4.28 -0.41
N ASN A 180 -4.52 5.11 -0.74
CA ASN A 180 -4.83 6.32 0.02
C ASN A 180 -5.25 5.96 1.45
N ASN A 181 -6.17 5.01 1.63
CA ASN A 181 -6.62 4.57 2.95
C ASN A 181 -5.46 4.01 3.79
N LYS A 182 -4.59 3.17 3.20
CA LYS A 182 -3.39 2.66 3.90
C LYS A 182 -2.45 3.77 4.31
N THR A 183 -2.18 4.72 3.42
CA THR A 183 -1.31 5.87 3.72
C THR A 183 -1.87 6.71 4.88
N THR A 184 -3.18 6.97 4.89
CA THR A 184 -3.86 7.72 5.96
C THR A 184 -3.84 6.96 7.29
N SER A 185 -4.07 5.65 7.27
CA SER A 185 -4.00 4.80 8.47
C SER A 185 -2.60 4.85 9.11
N TYR A 186 -1.54 4.75 8.31
CA TYR A 186 -0.18 4.89 8.81
C TYR A 186 0.13 6.30 9.34
N ASN A 187 -0.41 7.35 8.72
CA ASN A 187 -0.28 8.71 9.24
C ASN A 187 -0.93 8.86 10.63
N SER A 188 -2.10 8.26 10.84
CA SER A 188 -2.77 8.24 12.14
C SER A 188 -1.95 7.51 13.20
N LEU A 189 -1.44 6.30 12.88
CA LEU A 189 -0.61 5.52 13.80
C LEU A 189 0.67 6.26 14.21
N ILE A 190 1.32 6.93 13.25
CA ILE A 190 2.51 7.74 13.54
C ILE A 190 2.13 8.98 14.36
N GLY A 191 1.03 9.65 14.02
CA GLY A 191 0.51 10.79 14.78
C GLY A 191 0.29 10.46 16.26
N THR A 192 -0.35 9.32 16.53
CA THR A 192 -0.54 8.81 17.90
C THR A 192 0.77 8.43 18.58
N ALA A 193 1.73 7.86 17.85
CA ALA A 193 3.05 7.53 18.40
C ALA A 193 3.87 8.79 18.73
N THR A 194 3.73 9.86 17.93
CA THR A 194 4.42 11.13 18.16
C THR A 194 3.83 11.95 19.31
N GLN A 195 2.53 11.80 19.60
CA GLN A 195 1.91 12.44 20.77
C GLN A 195 2.40 11.85 22.10
N ASN A 196 2.82 10.59 22.10
CA ASN A 196 3.38 9.90 23.26
C ASN A 196 4.93 9.86 23.26
N ALA A 197 5.57 10.65 22.41
CA ALA A 197 7.02 10.64 22.26
C ALA A 197 7.71 11.33 23.43
N ILE A 198 8.61 10.60 24.09
CA ILE A 198 9.49 11.17 25.11
C ILE A 198 10.59 11.94 24.39
N THR A 199 10.76 13.22 24.68
CA THR A 199 11.81 14.05 24.08
C THR A 199 12.99 14.19 25.04
N TRP A 200 14.20 14.21 24.49
CA TRP A 200 15.40 14.49 25.27
C TRP A 200 15.66 15.98 25.34
N SER A 201 15.68 16.51 26.56
CA SER A 201 15.77 17.97 26.80
C SER A 201 17.20 18.48 26.96
N GLU A 202 18.18 17.59 27.06
CA GLU A 202 19.59 17.93 27.31
C GLU A 202 20.41 17.92 26.02
N SER A 203 21.69 18.29 26.10
CA SER A 203 22.57 18.27 24.94
C SER A 203 22.77 16.85 24.36
N ASN A 204 23.09 16.74 23.07
CA ASN A 204 23.48 15.46 22.46
C ASN A 204 24.73 14.86 23.14
N SER A 205 25.63 15.71 23.65
CA SER A 205 26.78 15.26 24.45
C SER A 205 26.35 14.58 25.75
N ALA A 206 25.33 15.10 26.44
CA ALA A 206 24.79 14.49 27.66
C ALA A 206 24.18 13.10 27.38
N LEU A 207 23.46 12.96 26.26
CA LEU A 207 22.90 11.66 25.86
C LEU A 207 24.01 10.64 25.54
N ILE A 208 25.06 11.08 24.83
CA ILE A 208 26.22 10.24 24.51
C ILE A 208 26.94 9.82 25.80
N GLU A 209 27.08 10.73 26.77
CA GLU A 209 27.67 10.44 28.08
C GLU A 209 26.89 9.33 28.81
N LEU A 210 25.55 9.42 28.85
CA LEU A 210 24.67 8.40 29.42
C LEU A 210 24.78 7.05 28.68
N ILE A 211 24.80 7.06 27.34
CA ILE A 211 24.98 5.86 26.53
C ILE A 211 26.30 5.16 26.87
N TYR A 212 27.39 5.93 26.98
CA TYR A 212 28.69 5.38 27.33
C TYR A 212 28.73 4.85 28.76
N ALA A 213 28.08 5.53 29.71
CA ALA A 213 27.95 5.05 31.08
C ALA A 213 27.29 3.66 31.11
N LEU A 214 26.10 3.53 30.52
CA LEU A 214 25.34 2.28 30.44
C LEU A 214 26.11 1.16 29.70
N TYR A 215 26.87 1.53 28.66
CA TYR A 215 27.71 0.60 27.92
C TYR A 215 28.87 0.07 28.76
N VAL A 216 29.60 0.96 29.46
CA VAL A 216 30.77 0.60 30.27
C VAL A 216 30.37 -0.16 31.53
N THR A 217 29.27 0.22 32.18
CA THR A 217 28.73 -0.50 33.35
C THR A 217 28.15 -1.86 33.00
N LYS A 218 27.97 -2.17 31.70
CA LYS A 218 27.39 -3.42 31.21
C LYS A 218 25.97 -3.69 31.75
N SER A 219 25.25 -2.65 32.16
CA SER A 219 23.95 -2.77 32.83
C SER A 219 22.80 -3.18 31.91
N VAL A 220 23.00 -3.17 30.58
CA VAL A 220 21.96 -3.49 29.60
C VAL A 220 22.22 -4.86 28.97
N ASN A 221 21.18 -5.70 28.92
CA ASN A 221 21.18 -7.01 28.24
C ASN A 221 22.39 -7.88 28.64
N HIS A 222 22.60 -8.03 29.95
CA HIS A 222 23.68 -8.83 30.54
C HIS A 222 25.07 -8.45 30.02
N GLY A 223 25.30 -7.17 29.69
CA GLY A 223 26.59 -6.67 29.22
C GLY A 223 26.98 -7.03 27.79
N LYS A 224 26.06 -7.61 27.00
CA LYS A 224 26.34 -8.11 25.64
C LYS A 224 25.98 -7.13 24.52
N VAL A 225 25.51 -5.93 24.85
CA VAL A 225 25.07 -4.96 23.85
C VAL A 225 26.23 -4.16 23.29
N LYS A 226 26.31 -4.09 21.95
CA LYS A 226 27.23 -3.19 21.25
C LYS A 226 26.78 -1.74 21.39
N ILE A 227 27.71 -0.81 21.54
CA ILE A 227 27.41 0.62 21.71
C ILE A 227 26.53 1.19 20.59
N LYS A 228 26.75 0.81 19.32
CA LYS A 228 25.91 1.24 18.19
C LYS A 228 24.44 0.79 18.31
N LYS A 229 24.20 -0.38 18.91
CA LYS A 229 22.85 -0.90 19.14
C LYS A 229 22.18 -0.14 20.28
N LEU A 230 22.93 0.15 21.34
CA LEU A 230 22.44 0.93 22.49
C LEU A 230 22.11 2.38 22.09
N SER A 231 22.98 3.03 21.31
CA SER A 231 22.76 4.38 20.82
C SER A 231 21.54 4.46 19.90
N LYS A 232 21.36 3.49 19.00
CA LYS A 232 20.17 3.44 18.15
C LYS A 232 18.90 3.29 18.99
N ALA A 233 18.91 2.44 20.01
CA ALA A 233 17.75 2.24 20.87
C ALA A 233 17.37 3.51 21.64
N LEU A 234 18.33 4.16 22.31
CA LEU A 234 18.07 5.40 23.05
C LEU A 234 17.75 6.58 22.11
N GLY A 235 18.36 6.64 20.92
CA GLY A 235 18.00 7.60 19.89
C GLY A 235 16.57 7.45 19.40
N GLN A 236 16.08 6.20 19.28
CA GLN A 236 14.68 5.94 18.94
C GLN A 236 13.72 6.36 20.06
N VAL A 237 14.04 6.06 21.32
CA VAL A 237 13.22 6.46 22.48
C VAL A 237 13.06 7.97 22.55
N PHE A 238 14.15 8.71 22.34
CA PHE A 238 14.17 10.16 22.45
C PHE A 238 13.91 10.92 21.13
N GLN A 239 13.66 10.20 20.04
CA GLN A 239 13.54 10.74 18.68
C GLN A 239 14.74 11.61 18.24
N ILE A 240 15.95 11.24 18.69
CA ILE A 240 17.21 11.91 18.30
C ILE A 240 18.00 11.01 17.36
N ASN A 241 18.40 11.58 16.23
CA ASN A 241 19.41 10.98 15.37
C ASN A 241 20.80 11.15 16.01
N ILE A 242 21.20 10.15 16.80
CA ILE A 242 22.55 10.08 17.37
C ILE A 242 23.50 9.73 16.22
N SER A 243 24.18 10.74 15.68
CA SER A 243 25.07 10.64 14.51
C SER A 243 26.21 9.63 14.71
N ASP A 244 26.90 9.25 13.63
CA ASP A 244 28.08 8.38 13.65
C ASP A 244 29.26 8.93 14.50
N ASN A 245 29.18 10.17 14.97
CA ASN A 245 30.21 10.85 15.76
C ASN A 245 30.14 10.54 17.27
N ILE A 246 29.48 9.46 17.69
CA ILE A 246 29.43 9.00 19.10
C ILE A 246 30.85 8.87 19.69
N HIS A 247 31.75 8.20 18.96
CA HIS A 247 33.12 7.98 19.41
C HIS A 247 33.92 9.28 19.51
N HIS A 248 33.78 10.17 18.53
CA HIS A 248 34.46 11.45 18.51
C HIS A 248 33.98 12.37 19.64
N THR A 249 32.67 12.43 19.84
CA THR A 249 32.05 13.23 20.91
C THR A 249 32.49 12.73 22.28
N PHE A 250 32.54 11.41 22.50
CA PHE A 250 33.06 10.84 23.74
C PHE A 250 34.56 11.08 23.92
N HIS A 251 35.35 11.01 22.85
CA HIS A 251 36.79 11.30 22.94
C HIS A 251 37.03 12.74 23.43
N ARG A 252 36.27 13.71 22.92
CA ARG A 252 36.32 15.11 23.38
C ARG A 252 35.94 15.29 24.85
N MET A 253 35.16 14.37 25.44
CA MET A 253 34.81 14.43 26.87
C MET A 253 36.02 14.15 27.76
N LYS A 254 36.96 13.32 27.31
CA LYS A 254 38.15 12.92 28.08
C LYS A 254 39.07 14.10 28.40
N THR A 255 39.07 15.11 27.54
CA THR A 255 39.92 16.30 27.62
C THR A 255 39.17 17.55 28.10
N ARG A 256 37.95 17.40 28.65
CA ARG A 256 37.21 18.53 29.21
C ARG A 256 37.90 19.04 30.47
N ASN A 257 38.00 20.36 30.59
CA ASN A 257 38.36 21.03 31.84
C ASN A 257 37.19 20.89 32.84
N TYR A 258 37.48 20.79 34.13
CA TYR A 258 36.53 20.53 35.22
C TYR A 258 36.12 19.06 35.37
N SER A 259 34.93 18.66 34.91
CA SER A 259 34.45 17.27 35.01
C SER A 259 34.32 16.61 33.65
N ARG A 260 34.85 15.38 33.56
CA ARG A 260 34.71 14.50 32.38
C ARG A 260 33.31 13.92 32.26
N THR A 261 32.56 13.85 33.36
CA THR A 261 31.23 13.22 33.51
C THR A 261 30.19 14.21 34.03
N MET A 262 30.24 15.45 33.54
CA MET A 262 29.40 16.55 34.00
C MET A 262 27.89 16.25 34.00
N PHE A 263 27.39 15.48 33.03
CA PHE A 263 25.97 15.15 32.98
C PHE A 263 25.61 14.07 34.01
N LEU A 264 26.44 13.04 34.18
CA LEU A 264 26.22 12.01 35.20
C LEU A 264 26.34 12.58 36.61
N ASP A 265 27.27 13.52 36.83
CA ASP A 265 27.41 14.22 38.11
C ASP A 265 26.12 15.01 38.43
N LYS A 266 25.57 15.71 37.42
CA LYS A 266 24.27 16.39 37.53
C LYS A 266 23.15 15.40 37.82
N LEU A 267 23.06 14.29 37.07
CA LEU A 267 22.03 13.27 37.26
C LEU A 267 22.06 12.67 38.66
N LYS A 268 23.26 12.30 39.14
CA LYS A 268 23.46 11.75 40.47
C LYS A 268 23.00 12.75 41.53
N LYS A 269 23.53 13.99 41.50
CA LYS A 269 23.17 15.02 42.46
C LYS A 269 21.67 15.30 42.46
N SER A 270 21.06 15.46 41.29
CA SER A 270 19.61 15.70 41.18
C SER A 270 18.76 14.55 41.72
N LEU A 271 19.25 13.31 41.62
CA LEU A 271 18.59 12.14 42.19
C LEU A 271 18.72 12.10 43.72
N GLU A 272 19.92 12.34 44.25
CA GLU A 272 20.16 12.43 45.70
C GLU A 272 19.35 13.58 46.32
N ASP A 273 19.41 14.78 45.75
CA ASP A 273 18.60 15.94 46.16
C ASP A 273 17.10 15.66 46.12
N TYR A 274 16.64 14.74 45.25
CA TYR A 274 15.23 14.34 45.18
C TYR A 274 14.88 13.27 46.22
N MET A 275 15.80 12.38 46.56
CA MET A 275 15.63 11.38 47.61
C MET A 275 15.63 12.01 49.02
N ASP A 276 16.44 13.06 49.21
CA ASP A 276 16.55 13.80 50.47
C ASP A 276 15.39 14.80 50.69
N LYS A 277 14.52 14.97 49.68
CA LYS A 277 13.24 15.66 49.90
C LYS A 277 12.34 14.72 50.69
N ASP A 278 12.35 14.88 52.01
CA ASP A 278 11.33 14.33 52.90
C ASP A 278 9.94 14.72 52.34
N TYR A 279 9.13 13.72 52.04
CA TYR A 279 7.72 13.89 51.67
C TYR A 279 6.87 14.27 52.90
#